data_AF-A0A2P8G0H3-F1
#
_entry.id   AF-A0A2P8G0H3-F1
#
_cell.length_a   1.000
_cell.length_b   1.000
_cell.length_c   1.000
_cell.angle_alpha   90.00
_cell.angle_beta   90.00
_cell.angle_gamma   90.00
#
_symmetry.space_group_name_H-M   'P 1'
#
loop_
_entity.id
_entity.type
_entity.pdbx_description
1 polymer ?
#
loop_
_entity_poly.entity_id
_entity_poly.type
_entity_poly.pdbx_seq_one_letter_code
_entity_poly.pdbx_strand_id
1 'polypeptide(L)'
;MSNTIEIGKNQVRPTFKRERYTITFVKQKNTITKDNIPFLQILDVVKNIKKIPDATLESSLRRLLAILRDLAEADYAKLIRLAMKYPPATRALLGALLEDLDKGALTTPIRKTLNPITRYKLSGIGNLINSAKNWNIR
;
A
#
# COMPACT_ATOMS: atom_id res chain seq x y z
N MET A 1 -4.99 -5.29 -19.86
CA MET A 1 -3.79 -5.77 -19.13
C MET A 1 -4.06 -7.20 -18.66
N SER A 2 -4.15 -8.18 -19.57
CA SER A 2 -4.68 -9.52 -19.20
C SER A 2 -3.61 -10.58 -18.95
N ASN A 3 -2.37 -10.41 -19.42
CA ASN A 3 -1.35 -11.47 -19.36
C ASN A 3 0.00 -11.02 -18.78
N THR A 4 0.02 -10.14 -17.77
CA THR A 4 1.27 -9.67 -17.15
C THR A 4 1.43 -10.22 -15.74
N ILE A 5 2.56 -10.86 -15.46
CA ILE A 5 2.94 -11.32 -14.12
C ILE A 5 4.04 -10.39 -13.60
N GLU A 6 3.78 -9.69 -12.49
CA GLU A 6 4.76 -8.84 -11.83
C GLU A 6 5.42 -9.58 -10.67
N ILE A 7 6.75 -9.65 -10.66
CA ILE A 7 7.53 -10.35 -9.64
C ILE A 7 8.42 -9.34 -8.88
N GLY A 8 8.20 -9.26 -7.56
CA GLY A 8 9.06 -8.49 -6.67
C GLY A 8 10.42 -9.17 -6.45
N LYS A 9 11.52 -8.47 -6.72
CA LYS A 9 12.88 -8.96 -6.49
C LYS A 9 13.78 -7.89 -5.86
N ASN A 10 14.79 -8.30 -5.11
CA ASN A 10 15.80 -7.39 -4.55
C ASN A 10 16.78 -6.86 -5.60
N GLN A 11 16.97 -7.61 -6.70
CA GLN A 11 17.82 -7.28 -7.83
C GLN A 11 16.99 -6.78 -9.02
N VAL A 12 17.59 -5.90 -9.82
CA VAL A 12 16.99 -5.47 -11.09
C VAL A 12 17.12 -6.60 -12.11
N ARG A 13 16.04 -6.88 -12.84
CA ARG A 13 16.02 -7.89 -13.90
C ARG A 13 15.17 -7.38 -15.07
N PRO A 14 15.61 -7.56 -16.33
CA PRO A 14 14.82 -7.14 -17.48
C PRO A 14 13.56 -7.99 -17.64
N THR A 15 12.51 -7.34 -18.15
CA THR A 15 11.24 -7.98 -18.55
C THR A 15 11.49 -8.96 -19.69
N PHE A 16 10.81 -10.11 -19.67
CA PHE A 16 10.80 -11.05 -20.78
C PHE A 16 9.43 -11.69 -20.97
N LYS A 17 9.20 -12.30 -22.14
CA LYS A 17 7.96 -13.02 -22.44
C LYS A 17 8.16 -14.52 -22.27
N ARG A 18 7.18 -15.18 -21.67
CA ARG A 18 7.09 -16.64 -21.57
C ARG A 18 5.71 -17.07 -22.06
N GLU A 19 5.69 -17.65 -23.25
CA GLU A 19 4.46 -17.98 -23.98
C GLU A 19 3.50 -16.78 -24.02
N ARG A 20 2.27 -16.95 -23.50
CA ARG A 20 1.25 -15.90 -23.44
C ARG A 20 1.51 -14.83 -22.38
N TYR A 21 2.43 -15.05 -21.45
CA TYR A 21 2.68 -14.16 -20.31
C TYR A 21 3.85 -13.22 -20.53
N THR A 22 3.68 -11.95 -20.14
CA THR A 22 4.78 -10.99 -20.00
C THR A 22 5.20 -10.96 -18.54
N ILE A 23 6.45 -11.29 -18.25
CA ILE A 23 6.99 -11.32 -16.88
C ILE A 23 7.76 -10.03 -16.65
N THR A 24 7.24 -9.17 -15.78
CA THR A 24 7.87 -7.91 -15.36
C THR A 24 8.46 -8.05 -13.96
N PHE A 25 9.52 -7.29 -13.67
CA PHE A 25 10.17 -7.29 -12.37
C PHE A 25 10.11 -5.92 -11.73
N VAL A 26 9.79 -5.88 -10.44
CA VAL A 26 9.82 -4.67 -9.62
C VAL A 26 10.86 -4.81 -8.53
N LYS A 27 11.71 -3.80 -8.39
CA LYS A 27 12.72 -3.74 -7.33
C LYS A 27 12.03 -3.53 -5.98
N GLN A 28 11.99 -4.58 -5.17
CA GLN A 28 11.53 -4.54 -3.79
C GLN A 28 12.71 -4.15 -2.88
N LYS A 29 12.58 -2.99 -2.22
CA LYS A 29 13.61 -2.47 -1.30
C LYS A 29 13.59 -3.17 0.06
N ASN A 30 12.48 -3.82 0.39
CA ASN A 30 12.35 -4.62 1.60
C ASN A 30 12.98 -6.01 1.42
N THR A 31 13.46 -6.58 2.53
CA THR A 31 13.91 -7.97 2.54
C THR A 31 12.70 -8.88 2.40
N ILE A 32 12.71 -9.74 1.38
CA ILE A 32 11.63 -10.68 1.10
C ILE A 32 11.88 -11.93 1.95
N THR A 33 11.02 -12.17 2.93
CA THR A 33 10.98 -13.40 3.74
C THR A 33 9.57 -13.97 3.68
N LYS A 34 9.40 -15.28 3.93
CA LYS A 34 8.07 -15.92 3.89
C LYS A 34 7.04 -15.18 4.76
N ASP A 35 7.47 -14.74 5.94
CA ASP A 35 6.62 -14.04 6.91
C ASP A 35 6.24 -12.62 6.46
N ASN A 36 7.09 -11.96 5.66
CA ASN A 36 6.84 -10.58 5.22
C ASN A 36 6.03 -10.50 3.92
N ILE A 37 5.97 -11.58 3.14
CA ILE A 37 5.28 -11.60 1.83
C ILE A 37 3.83 -11.10 1.94
N PRO A 38 3.00 -11.54 2.91
CA PRO A 38 1.63 -11.04 3.05
C PRO A 38 1.56 -9.53 3.27
N PHE A 39 2.43 -8.97 4.13
CA PHE A 39 2.47 -7.54 4.37
C PHE A 39 2.94 -6.75 3.14
N LEU A 40 3.89 -7.30 2.37
CA LEU A 40 4.33 -6.68 1.13
C LEU A 40 3.19 -6.65 0.10
N GLN A 41 2.38 -7.71 0.00
CA GLN A 41 1.20 -7.73 -0.85
C GLN A 41 0.17 -6.66 -0.44
N ILE A 42 -0.11 -6.50 0.86
CA ILE A 42 -1.00 -5.44 1.36
C ILE A 42 -0.47 -4.06 0.94
N LEU A 43 0.83 -3.80 1.12
CA LEU A 43 1.45 -2.52 0.75
C LEU A 43 1.44 -2.27 -0.77
N ASP A 44 1.60 -3.30 -1.58
CA ASP A 44 1.50 -3.22 -3.03
C ASP A 44 0.06 -2.93 -3.48
N VAL A 45 -0.96 -3.47 -2.79
CA VAL A 45 -2.36 -3.11 -3.00
C VAL A 45 -2.60 -1.64 -2.64
N VAL A 46 -2.12 -1.16 -1.49
CA VAL A 46 -2.22 0.26 -1.09
C VAL A 46 -1.58 1.17 -2.14
N LYS A 47 -0.38 0.81 -2.63
CA LYS A 47 0.35 1.55 -3.65
C LYS A 47 -0.40 1.62 -4.98
N ASN A 48 -1.05 0.52 -5.37
CA ASN A 48 -1.69 0.39 -6.68
C ASN A 48 -3.22 0.47 -6.62
N ILE A 49 -3.80 0.99 -5.53
CA ILE A 49 -5.26 0.98 -5.28
C ILE A 49 -6.08 1.58 -6.43
N LYS A 50 -5.52 2.55 -7.17
CA LYS A 50 -6.17 3.19 -8.34
C LYS A 50 -6.13 2.36 -9.63
N LYS A 51 -5.26 1.35 -9.69
CA LYS A 51 -4.94 0.57 -10.89
C LYS A 51 -5.52 -0.84 -10.84
N ILE A 52 -6.32 -1.15 -9.81
CA ILE A 52 -6.96 -2.46 -9.68
C ILE A 52 -8.00 -2.58 -10.80
N PRO A 53 -7.87 -3.56 -11.70
CA PRO A 53 -8.83 -3.77 -12.76
C PRO A 53 -10.16 -4.27 -12.17
N ASP A 54 -11.26 -3.97 -12.86
CA ASP A 54 -12.61 -4.47 -12.54
C ASP A 54 -13.09 -4.20 -11.09
N ALA A 55 -12.49 -3.22 -10.42
CA ALA A 55 -12.86 -2.79 -9.08
C ALA A 55 -12.95 -1.27 -8.97
N THR A 56 -13.92 -0.79 -8.21
CA THR A 56 -13.99 0.64 -7.85
C THR A 56 -13.00 0.93 -6.72
N LEU A 57 -12.55 2.18 -6.62
CA LEU A 57 -11.70 2.62 -5.50
C LEU A 57 -12.38 2.34 -4.16
N GLU A 58 -13.69 2.58 -4.08
CA GLU A 58 -14.50 2.33 -2.89
C GLU A 58 -14.51 0.86 -2.46
N SER A 59 -14.86 -0.06 -3.37
CA SER A 59 -14.89 -1.49 -3.06
C SER A 59 -13.52 -2.02 -2.66
N SER A 60 -12.47 -1.54 -3.33
CA SER A 60 -11.08 -1.89 -3.02
C SER A 60 -10.67 -1.41 -1.63
N LEU A 61 -11.03 -0.18 -1.24
CA LEU A 61 -10.75 0.35 0.09
C LEU A 61 -11.52 -0.37 1.19
N ARG A 62 -12.82 -0.66 0.98
CA ARG A 62 -13.63 -1.43 1.92
C ARG A 62 -13.02 -2.82 2.16
N ARG A 63 -12.60 -3.51 1.09
CA ARG A 63 -11.93 -4.80 1.20
C ARG A 63 -10.57 -4.69 1.92
N LEU A 64 -9.79 -3.66 1.61
CA LEU A 64 -8.51 -3.41 2.25
C LEU A 64 -8.68 -3.13 3.76
N LEU A 65 -9.68 -2.34 4.15
CA LEU A 65 -10.01 -2.10 5.56
C LEU A 65 -10.39 -3.39 6.29
N ALA A 66 -11.17 -4.27 5.67
CA ALA A 66 -11.49 -5.58 6.24
C ALA A 66 -10.23 -6.42 6.48
N ILE A 67 -9.33 -6.49 5.49
CA ILE A 67 -8.04 -7.21 5.62
C ILE A 67 -7.18 -6.61 6.73
N LEU A 68 -7.13 -5.28 6.85
CA LEU A 68 -6.36 -4.61 7.89
C LEU A 68 -6.94 -4.88 9.28
N ARG A 69 -8.26 -4.91 9.44
CA ARG A 69 -8.94 -5.21 10.72
C ARG A 69 -8.63 -6.60 11.26
N ASP A 70 -8.42 -7.57 10.37
CA ASP A 70 -8.11 -8.96 10.76
C ASP A 70 -6.65 -9.16 11.18
N LEU A 71 -5.80 -8.12 11.11
CA LEU A 71 -4.41 -8.19 11.55
C LEU A 71 -4.28 -8.15 13.08
N ALA A 72 -3.34 -8.93 13.60
CA ALA A 72 -2.97 -8.86 15.01
C ALA A 72 -2.21 -7.56 15.34
N GLU A 73 -2.24 -7.13 16.60
CA GLU A 73 -1.58 -5.90 17.05
C GLU A 73 -0.09 -5.84 16.69
N ALA A 74 0.61 -6.96 16.85
CA ALA A 74 2.04 -7.08 16.55
C ALA A 74 2.34 -6.90 15.05
N ASP A 75 1.38 -7.18 14.18
CA ASP A 75 1.55 -7.13 12.73
C ASP A 75 1.43 -5.71 12.18
N TYR A 76 0.68 -4.82 12.84
CA TYR A 76 0.68 -3.39 12.48
C TYR A 76 2.07 -2.78 12.56
N ALA A 77 2.83 -3.09 13.63
CA ALA A 77 4.20 -2.59 13.78
C ALA A 77 5.12 -3.08 12.64
N LYS A 78 4.98 -4.35 12.23
CA LYS A 78 5.72 -4.90 11.07
C LYS A 78 5.32 -4.21 9.77
N LEU A 79 4.02 -4.01 9.55
CA LEU A 79 3.48 -3.36 8.36
C LEU A 79 4.00 -1.93 8.23
N ILE A 80 3.96 -1.16 9.32
CA ILE A 80 4.47 0.22 9.39
C ILE A 80 5.96 0.25 9.06
N ARG A 81 6.76 -0.65 9.67
CA ARG A 81 8.20 -0.74 9.41
C ARG A 81 8.51 -1.01 7.94
N LEU A 82 7.75 -1.90 7.29
CA LEU A 82 7.93 -2.22 5.87
C LEU A 82 7.47 -1.07 4.96
N ALA A 83 6.41 -0.34 5.35
CA ALA A 83 5.89 0.81 4.64
C ALA A 83 6.90 1.97 4.52
N MET A 84 7.88 2.06 5.44
CA MET A 84 8.91 3.10 5.42
C MET A 84 9.74 3.13 4.13
N LYS A 85 9.87 1.98 3.44
CA LYS A 85 10.58 1.90 2.16
C LYS A 85 9.70 2.18 0.93
N TYR A 86 8.40 2.42 1.13
CA TYR A 86 7.43 2.73 0.09
C TYR A 86 7.32 4.24 -0.19
N PRO A 87 6.75 4.62 -1.36
CA PRO A 87 6.53 6.02 -1.70
C PRO A 87 5.71 6.78 -0.64
N PRO A 88 5.90 8.11 -0.51
CA PRO A 88 5.16 8.92 0.45
C PRO A 88 3.63 8.81 0.33
N ALA A 89 3.10 8.68 -0.90
CA ALA A 89 1.66 8.52 -1.12
C ALA A 89 1.10 7.22 -0.49
N THR A 90 1.80 6.10 -0.64
CA THR A 90 1.44 4.81 -0.03
C THR A 90 1.47 4.90 1.50
N ARG A 91 2.49 5.57 2.03
CA ARG A 91 2.64 5.82 3.46
C ARG A 91 1.48 6.66 4.01
N ALA A 92 1.12 7.74 3.33
CA ALA A 92 0.00 8.60 3.71
C ALA A 92 -1.33 7.85 3.70
N LEU A 93 -1.61 7.08 2.65
CA LEU A 93 -2.85 6.29 2.56
C LEU A 93 -2.93 5.22 3.64
N LEU A 94 -1.83 4.49 3.89
CA LEU A 94 -1.78 3.51 4.97
C LEU A 94 -2.01 4.17 6.33
N GLY A 95 -1.38 5.33 6.57
CA GLY A 95 -1.57 6.09 7.80
C GLY A 95 -3.02 6.47 8.04
N ALA A 96 -3.71 6.96 7.00
CA ALA A 96 -5.12 7.31 7.08
C ALA A 96 -6.00 6.08 7.36
N LEU A 97 -5.74 4.96 6.68
CA LEU A 97 -6.47 3.71 6.93
C LEU A 97 -6.29 3.20 8.36
N LEU A 98 -5.09 3.30 8.93
CA LEU A 98 -4.83 2.88 10.31
C LEU A 98 -5.45 3.84 11.34
N GLU A 99 -5.50 5.14 11.04
CA GLU A 99 -6.17 6.12 11.90
C GLU A 99 -7.67 5.87 11.97
N ASP A 100 -8.32 5.53 10.85
CA ASP A 100 -9.74 5.15 10.79
C ASP A 100 -10.04 3.78 11.46
N LEU A 101 -9.01 3.00 11.82
CA LEU A 101 -9.12 1.76 12.59
C LEU A 101 -8.74 1.92 14.07
N ASP A 102 -8.72 3.15 14.57
CA ASP A 102 -8.29 3.51 15.93
C ASP A 102 -6.84 3.10 16.26
N LYS A 103 -6.01 2.88 15.23
CA LYS A 103 -4.56 2.57 15.35
C LYS A 103 -3.68 3.80 15.12
N GLY A 104 -4.27 5.00 15.23
CA GLY A 104 -3.59 6.28 14.99
C GLY A 104 -2.29 6.46 15.78
N ALA A 105 -2.21 5.95 17.03
CA ALA A 105 -1.01 6.03 17.86
C ALA A 105 0.24 5.41 17.20
N LEU A 106 0.05 4.32 16.45
CA LEU A 106 1.13 3.60 15.76
C LEU A 106 1.62 4.35 14.51
N THR A 107 0.86 5.30 14.00
CA THR A 107 1.14 5.99 12.73
C THR A 107 2.13 7.15 12.85
N THR A 108 2.54 7.50 14.07
CA THR A 108 3.52 8.56 14.37
C THR A 108 4.80 8.47 13.52
N PRO A 109 5.45 7.29 13.35
CA PRO A 109 6.63 7.16 12.50
C PRO A 109 6.34 7.50 11.04
N ILE A 110 5.16 7.14 10.53
CA ILE A 110 4.75 7.45 9.15
C ILE A 110 4.61 8.97 8.99
N ARG A 111 3.87 9.64 9.90
CA ARG A 111 3.65 11.10 9.84
C ARG A 111 4.97 11.87 9.79
N LYS A 112 5.96 11.50 10.61
CA LYS A 112 7.28 12.15 10.65
C LYS A 112 8.03 12.09 9.30
N THR A 113 7.68 11.17 8.42
CA THR A 113 8.36 11.00 7.13
C THR A 113 7.67 11.67 5.95
N LEU A 114 6.49 12.23 6.16
CA LEU A 114 5.72 12.91 5.13
C LEU A 114 6.04 14.41 5.15
N ASN A 115 6.12 15.01 3.96
CA ASN A 115 6.28 16.45 3.85
C ASN A 115 4.91 17.12 4.06
N PRO A 116 4.79 18.08 5.02
CA PRO A 116 3.52 18.73 5.36
C PRO A 116 2.90 19.52 4.22
N ILE A 117 3.68 19.92 3.21
CA ILE A 117 3.21 20.72 2.06
C ILE A 117 2.71 19.82 0.92
N THR A 118 3.19 18.57 0.85
CA THR A 118 2.82 17.64 -0.23
C THR A 118 1.37 17.20 -0.11
N ARG A 119 0.62 17.30 -1.20
CA ARG A 119 -0.78 16.85 -1.30
C ARG A 119 -0.88 15.67 -2.25
N TYR A 120 -1.56 14.61 -1.82
CA TYR A 120 -1.75 13.38 -2.59
C TYR A 120 -3.12 13.38 -3.24
N LYS A 121 -3.17 13.47 -4.57
CA LYS A 121 -4.42 13.42 -5.32
C LYS A 121 -4.96 11.99 -5.31
N LEU A 122 -6.08 11.74 -4.67
CA LEU A 122 -6.76 10.45 -4.57
C LEU A 122 -8.27 10.70 -4.48
N SER A 123 -8.81 11.13 -5.63
CA SER A 123 -10.21 11.49 -5.81
C SER A 123 -11.14 10.35 -5.44
N GLY A 124 -12.24 10.67 -4.75
CA GLY A 124 -13.25 9.70 -4.33
C GLY A 124 -13.05 9.10 -2.94
N ILE A 125 -11.98 9.46 -2.21
CA ILE A 125 -11.71 8.95 -0.85
C ILE A 125 -12.35 9.77 0.26
N GLY A 126 -12.63 11.05 0.03
CA GLY A 126 -13.06 11.96 1.10
C GLY A 126 -14.35 11.54 1.84
N ASN A 127 -15.18 10.70 1.23
CA ASN A 127 -16.40 10.15 1.84
C ASN A 127 -16.18 8.79 2.53
N LEU A 128 -15.03 8.15 2.31
CA LEU A 128 -14.72 6.79 2.75
C LEU A 128 -13.72 6.75 3.89
N ILE A 129 -12.79 7.71 3.93
CA ILE A 129 -11.76 7.80 4.96
C ILE A 129 -11.85 9.18 5.60
N ASN A 130 -12.29 9.23 6.84
CA ASN A 130 -12.51 10.49 7.56
C ASN A 130 -11.18 11.19 7.85
N SER A 131 -10.13 10.41 8.16
CA SER A 131 -8.79 10.93 8.42
C SER A 131 -8.04 11.37 7.14
N ALA A 132 -8.58 11.19 5.93
CA ALA A 132 -7.87 11.51 4.68
C ALA A 132 -7.32 12.94 4.64
N LYS A 133 -8.07 13.90 5.19
CA LYS A 133 -7.66 15.31 5.30
C LYS A 133 -6.43 15.49 6.20
N ASN A 134 -6.34 14.74 7.29
CA ASN A 134 -5.21 14.78 8.23
C ASN A 134 -3.90 14.28 7.59
N TRP A 135 -4.02 13.48 6.53
CA TRP A 135 -2.90 12.88 5.79
C TRP A 135 -2.59 13.57 4.45
N ASN A 136 -3.10 14.79 4.24
CA ASN A 136 -2.93 15.58 3.02
C ASN A 136 -3.44 14.87 1.74
N ILE A 137 -4.46 14.02 1.87
CA ILE A 137 -5.08 13.30 0.75
C ILE A 137 -6.30 14.11 0.27
N ARG A 138 -6.41 14.35 -1.05
CA ARG A 138 -7.49 15.12 -1.68
C ARG A 138 -8.03 14.48 -2.95
#